data_AF-A0A7S7AMH4-F1
#
_entry.id   AF-A0A7S7AMH4-F1
#
_cell.length_a   1.000
_cell.length_b   1.000
_cell.length_c   1.000
_cell.angle_alpha   90.00
_cell.angle_beta   90.00
_cell.angle_gamma   90.00
#
_symmetry.space_group_name_H-M   'P 1'
#
loop_
_entity.id
_entity.type
_entity.pdbx_description
1 polymer ?
#
loop_
_entity_poly.entity_id
_entity_poly.type
_entity_poly.pdbx_seq_one_letter_code
_entity_poly.pdbx_strand_id
1 'polypeptide(L)'
;MLTILVEVILSFFISNYESENYPYLVGFIKGIVLGISAFLLGMLIDVINDKVMETYLIILYFITCIGIGIIGGLFFMFFTWFTKK
;
A
#
# COMPACT_ATOMS: atom_id res chain seq x y z
N MET A 1 9.05 -13.05 0.99
CA MET A 1 8.99 -12.79 -0.47
C MET A 1 8.06 -11.63 -0.83
N LEU A 2 6.91 -11.47 -0.18
CA LEU A 2 6.02 -10.31 -0.38
C LEU A 2 6.60 -8.97 0.10
N THR A 3 7.32 -9.00 1.22
CA THR A 3 8.12 -7.88 1.71
C THR A 3 9.13 -7.39 0.68
N ILE A 4 9.72 -8.31 -0.10
CA ILE A 4 10.69 -7.99 -1.16
C ILE A 4 10.01 -7.21 -2.29
N LEU A 5 8.79 -7.58 -2.67
CA LEU A 5 8.05 -6.87 -3.73
C LEU A 5 7.69 -5.44 -3.30
N VAL A 6 7.28 -5.26 -2.04
CA VAL A 6 7.06 -3.94 -1.46
C VAL A 6 8.36 -3.13 -1.38
N GLU A 7 9.46 -3.75 -0.95
CA GLU A 7 10.79 -3.12 -0.91
C GLU A 7 11.28 -2.70 -2.29
N VAL A 8 11.03 -3.48 -3.34
CA VAL A 8 11.41 -3.12 -4.71
C VAL A 8 10.63 -1.91 -5.20
N ILE A 9 9.31 -1.87 -4.97
CA ILE A 9 8.47 -0.71 -5.31
C ILE A 9 8.94 0.54 -4.54
N LEU A 10 9.25 0.37 -3.25
CA LEU A 10 9.76 1.46 -2.42
C LEU A 10 11.13 1.93 -2.84
N SER A 11 12.05 1.02 -3.19
CA SER A 11 13.39 1.35 -3.66
C SER A 11 13.34 2.12 -4.98
N PHE A 12 12.42 1.73 -5.88
CA PHE A 12 12.18 2.46 -7.13
C PHE A 12 11.65 3.88 -6.87
N PHE A 13 10.75 4.04 -5.91
CA PHE A 13 10.24 5.35 -5.49
C PHE A 13 11.31 6.20 -4.81
N ILE A 14 12.09 5.63 -3.89
CA ILE A 14 13.18 6.29 -3.15
C ILE A 14 14.31 6.71 -4.09
N SER A 15 14.56 5.94 -5.15
CA SER A 15 15.59 6.25 -6.15
C SER A 15 15.16 7.29 -7.17
N ASN A 16 13.86 7.41 -7.49
CA ASN A 16 13.35 8.35 -8.50
C ASN A 16 12.82 9.67 -7.91
N TYR A 17 12.26 9.63 -6.70
CA TYR A 17 11.96 10.84 -5.94
C TYR A 17 13.12 11.07 -4.99
N GLU A 18 13.67 12.28 -4.94
CA GLU A 18 14.60 12.72 -3.88
C GLU A 18 13.91 12.61 -2.51
N SER A 19 13.82 11.39 -1.99
CA SER A 19 12.94 10.99 -0.89
C SER A 19 13.32 11.68 0.43
N GLU A 20 14.57 12.11 0.54
CA GLU A 20 15.07 12.96 1.62
C GLU A 20 14.35 14.31 1.68
N ASN A 21 13.97 14.88 0.53
CA ASN A 21 13.28 16.15 0.41
C ASN A 21 11.78 16.03 0.75
N TYR A 22 11.18 14.84 0.64
CA TYR A 22 9.74 14.63 0.83
C TYR A 22 9.40 13.40 1.71
N PRO A 23 9.88 13.35 2.97
CA PRO A 23 9.76 12.19 3.85
C PRO A 23 8.30 11.81 4.17
N TYR A 24 7.39 12.78 4.23
CA TYR A 24 5.97 12.55 4.45
C TYR A 24 5.30 11.91 3.23
N LEU A 25 5.70 12.35 2.03
CA LEU A 25 5.16 11.85 0.76
C LEU A 25 5.54 10.37 0.56
N VAL A 26 6.74 9.99 1.01
CA VAL A 26 7.19 8.58 1.08
C VAL A 26 6.28 7.75 2.01
N GLY A 27 5.90 8.28 3.17
CA GLY A 27 4.97 7.61 4.10
C GLY A 27 3.59 7.39 3.49
N PHE A 28 3.08 8.39 2.78
CA PHE A 28 1.81 8.28 2.06
C PHE A 28 1.86 7.22 0.94
N ILE A 29 2.91 7.24 0.11
CA ILE A 29 3.12 6.28 -0.97
C ILE A 29 3.22 4.85 -0.42
N LYS A 30 3.93 4.65 0.70
CA LYS A 30 4.00 3.35 1.40
C LYS A 30 2.59 2.81 1.72
N GLY A 31 1.71 3.68 2.22
CA GLY A 31 0.32 3.33 2.51
C GLY A 31 -0.46 2.90 1.26
N ILE A 32 -0.36 3.66 0.17
CA ILE A 32 -1.02 3.33 -1.10
C ILE A 32 -0.52 1.99 -1.64
N VAL A 33 0.80 1.78 -1.65
CA VAL A 33 1.41 0.53 -2.14
C VAL A 33 0.94 -0.67 -1.31
N LEU A 34 0.80 -0.52 0.01
CA LEU A 34 0.24 -1.55 0.88
C LEU A 34 -1.22 -1.86 0.55
N GLY A 35 -2.06 -0.83 0.35
CA GLY A 35 -3.47 -1.01 0.00
C GLY A 35 -3.66 -1.74 -1.33
N ILE A 36 -2.90 -1.35 -2.37
CA ILE A 36 -2.94 -2.00 -3.68
C ILE A 36 -2.44 -3.45 -3.57
N SER A 37 -1.36 -3.68 -2.83
CA SER A 37 -0.81 -5.02 -2.63
C SER A 37 -1.80 -5.94 -1.92
N ALA A 38 -2.47 -5.47 -0.86
CA ALA A 38 -3.49 -6.23 -0.13
C ALA A 38 -4.69 -6.60 -1.03
N PHE A 39 -5.13 -5.66 -1.87
CA PHE A 39 -6.19 -5.93 -2.84
C PHE A 39 -5.79 -7.03 -3.83
N LEU A 40 -4.63 -6.90 -4.46
CA LEU A 40 -4.14 -7.88 -5.44
C LEU A 40 -3.98 -9.28 -4.82
N LEU A 41 -3.52 -9.35 -3.56
CA LEU A 41 -3.39 -10.62 -2.85
C LEU A 41 -4.74 -11.27 -2.55
N GLY A 42 -5.71 -10.49 -2.07
CA GLY A 42 -7.07 -11.02 -1.84
C GLY A 42 -7.65 -11.62 -3.11
N MET A 43 -7.54 -10.89 -4.22
CA MET A 43 -7.99 -11.37 -5.53
C MET A 43 -7.24 -12.64 -5.97
N LEU A 44 -5.93 -12.72 -5.74
CA LEU A 44 -5.13 -13.90 -6.10
C LEU A 44 -5.52 -15.13 -5.26
N ILE A 45 -5.82 -14.94 -3.97
CA ILE A 45 -6.32 -16.00 -3.09
C ILE A 45 -7.68 -16.49 -3.57
N ASP A 46 -8.58 -15.60 -3.95
CA ASP A 46 -9.91 -15.95 -4.44
C ASP A 46 -9.85 -16.74 -5.75
N VAL A 47 -8.94 -16.38 -6.66
CA VAL A 47 -8.68 -17.11 -7.90
C VAL A 47 -8.12 -18.52 -7.61
N ILE A 48 -7.16 -18.65 -6.69
CA ILE A 48 -6.58 -19.97 -6.34
C ILE A 48 -7.64 -20.89 -5.71
N ASN A 49 -8.61 -20.32 -4.99
CA ASN A 49 -9.65 -21.09 -4.31
C ASN A 49 -10.93 -21.30 -5.14
N ASP A 50 -10.94 -20.91 -6.42
CA ASP A 50 -12.14 -20.92 -7.30
C ASP A 50 -13.36 -20.20 -6.67
N LYS A 51 -13.10 -19.21 -5.82
CA LYS A 51 -14.12 -18.40 -5.12
C LYS A 51 -14.10 -16.98 -5.65
N VAL A 52 -14.36 -16.83 -6.94
CA VAL A 52 -14.39 -15.51 -7.57
C VAL A 52 -15.52 -14.67 -6.95
N MET A 53 -15.16 -13.58 -6.28
CA MET A 53 -16.13 -12.63 -5.74
C MET A 53 -17.00 -12.01 -6.83
N GLU A 54 -18.25 -11.73 -6.51
CA GLU A 54 -19.13 -10.95 -7.38
C GLU A 54 -18.58 -9.53 -7.61
N THR A 55 -18.80 -8.97 -8.80
CA THR A 55 -18.19 -7.69 -9.23
C THR A 55 -18.45 -6.54 -8.26
N TYR A 56 -19.63 -6.46 -7.65
CA TYR A 56 -19.95 -5.40 -6.68
C TYR A 56 -19.12 -5.53 -5.39
N LEU A 57 -18.83 -6.76 -4.96
CA LEU A 57 -17.99 -7.04 -3.79
C LEU A 57 -16.53 -6.73 -4.07
N ILE A 58 -16.05 -6.95 -5.30
CA ILE A 58 -14.69 -6.59 -5.71
C ILE A 58 -14.48 -5.07 -5.57
N ILE A 59 -15.44 -4.26 -5.99
CA ILE A 59 -15.36 -2.79 -5.87
C ILE A 59 -15.33 -2.37 -4.39
N LEU A 60 -16.20 -2.95 -3.56
CA LEU A 60 -16.21 -2.68 -2.12
C LEU A 60 -14.91 -3.13 -1.45
N TYR A 61 -14.37 -4.28 -1.83
CA TYR A 61 -13.10 -4.80 -1.34
C TYR A 61 -11.95 -3.88 -1.74
N PHE A 62 -11.90 -3.42 -2.98
CA PHE A 62 -10.91 -2.45 -3.47
C PHE A 62 -10.95 -1.16 -2.64
N ILE A 63 -12.12 -0.55 -2.46
CA ILE A 63 -12.29 0.67 -1.68
C ILE A 63 -11.83 0.45 -0.24
N THR A 64 -12.13 -0.72 0.34
CA THR A 64 -11.72 -1.07 1.71
C THR A 64 -10.21 -1.20 1.83
N CYS A 65 -9.56 -1.91 0.91
CA CYS A 65 -8.10 -2.05 0.87
C CYS A 65 -7.39 -0.72 0.70
N ILE A 66 -7.89 0.15 -0.20
CA ILE A 66 -7.35 1.50 -0.39
C ILE A 66 -7.59 2.36 0.85
N GLY A 67 -8.76 2.29 1.47
CA GLY A 67 -9.07 3.00 2.72
C GLY A 67 -8.09 2.63 3.85
N ILE A 68 -7.85 1.33 4.05
CA ILE A 68 -6.84 0.84 5.01
C ILE A 68 -5.45 1.32 4.63
N GLY A 69 -5.09 1.27 3.34
CA GLY A 69 -3.81 1.78 2.83
C GLY A 69 -3.60 3.26 3.13
N ILE A 70 -4.63 4.10 2.94
CA ILE A 70 -4.60 5.53 3.27
C ILE A 70 -4.42 5.74 4.77
N ILE A 71 -5.16 5.02 5.62
CA ILE A 71 -5.02 5.10 7.08
C ILE A 71 -3.59 4.71 7.50
N GLY A 72 -3.05 3.64 6.93
CA GLY A 72 -1.66 3.22 7.16
C GLY A 72 -0.64 4.26 6.67
N GLY A 73 -0.89 4.88 5.51
CA GLY A 73 -0.05 5.97 4.99
C GLY A 73 -0.03 7.19 5.90
N LEU A 74 -1.20 7.60 6.40
CA LEU A 74 -1.32 8.69 7.38
C LEU A 74 -0.59 8.35 8.69
N PHE A 75 -0.68 7.10 9.14
CA PHE A 75 0.06 6.62 10.30
C PHE A 75 1.58 6.71 10.08
N PHE A 76 2.09 6.29 8.92
CA PHE A 76 3.52 6.42 8.60
C PHE A 76 3.98 7.88 8.50
N MET A 77 3.15 8.76 7.93
CA MET A 77 3.41 10.20 7.90
C MET A 77 3.53 10.77 9.32
N PHE A 78 2.59 10.42 10.20
CA PHE A 78 2.57 10.87 11.59
C PHE A 78 3.80 10.37 12.37
N PHE A 79 4.20 9.12 12.18
CA PHE A 79 5.40 8.57 12.83
C PHE A 79 6.68 9.25 12.33
N THR A 80 6.74 9.54 11.03
CA THR A 80 7.86 10.25 10.40
C THR A 80 7.97 11.70 10.91
N TRP A 81 6.84 12.34 11.21
CA TRP A 81 6.81 13.65 11.86
C TRP A 81 7.41 13.61 13.27
N PHE A 82 7.06 12.60 14.07
CA PHE A 82 7.59 12.43 15.43
C PHE A 82 9.09 12.13 15.46
N THR A 83 9.61 11.41 14.46
CA THR A 83 11.02 10.97 14.43
C THR A 83 11.96 12.00 13.81
N LYS A 84 11.47 12.96 13.02
CA LYS A 84 12.28 14.08 12.49
C LYS A 84 12.30 15.32 13.40
N LYS A 85 11.61 15.28 14.54
CA LYS A 85 11.59 16.36 15.54
C LYS A 85 12.60 16.08 16.64
#